data_AF-A0AB38Z0F1-F1
#
_entry.id   AF-A0AB38Z0F1-F1
#
_cell.length_a   1.000
_cell.length_b   1.000
_cell.length_c   1.000
_cell.angle_alpha   90.00
_cell.angle_beta   90.00
_cell.angle_gamma   90.00
#
_symmetry.space_group_name_H-M   'P 1'
#
loop_
_entity.id
_entity.type
_entity.pdbx_description
1 polymer ?
#
loop_
_entity_poly.entity_id
_entity_poly.type
_entity_poly.pdbx_seq_one_letter_code
_entity_poly.pdbx_strand_id
1 'polypeptide(L)'
;MKTYISLTTVNDNDHHKSLVEAINYPREGRFNVLRFQAILRQDWNKVNQMKEIFHEKIKKPKNFEIWEMDFYTALQNKDANSAQQIIYEYLHPKIHKYLNQHLVEDFSGDIWSHHPVMFTKLAWINGLEIEIDNPLVPMELMPVEPLDHYDYHYDFLDPNWKPKSLWGKLFDRK
;
A
#
# COMPACT_ATOMS: atom_id res chain seq x y z
N MET A 1 14.90 1.91 14.22
CA MET A 1 13.65 1.46 13.59
C MET A 1 13.07 0.36 14.48
N LYS A 2 11.96 0.58 15.17
CA LYS A 2 11.34 -0.48 15.99
C LYS A 2 10.76 -1.51 15.03
N THR A 3 11.30 -2.72 15.04
CA THR A 3 10.74 -3.87 14.34
C THR A 3 9.41 -4.17 15.01
N TYR A 4 8.30 -3.80 14.38
CA TYR A 4 6.99 -4.21 14.86
C TYR A 4 6.97 -5.74 14.88
N ILE A 5 6.89 -6.30 16.09
CA ILE A 5 6.69 -7.72 16.36
C ILE A 5 5.58 -8.22 15.44
N SER A 6 5.83 -9.35 14.77
CA SER A 6 4.90 -9.97 13.83
C SER A 6 3.48 -9.93 14.38
N LEU A 7 2.59 -9.20 13.73
CA LEU A 7 1.15 -9.28 13.97
C LEU A 7 0.70 -10.69 13.56
N THR A 8 0.77 -11.63 14.48
CA THR A 8 0.27 -13.01 14.33
C THR A 8 -1.22 -13.12 14.66
N THR A 9 -1.89 -11.99 14.93
CA THR A 9 -3.29 -11.97 15.35
C THR A 9 -4.16 -11.26 14.32
N VAL A 10 -4.32 -11.88 13.16
CA VAL A 10 -5.58 -11.79 12.42
C VAL A 10 -6.27 -13.13 12.66
N ASN A 11 -7.55 -13.08 13.04
CA ASN A 11 -8.38 -14.22 13.42
C ASN A 11 -8.32 -15.34 12.36
N ASP A 12 -7.52 -16.39 12.60
CA ASP A 12 -7.23 -17.52 11.69
C ASP A 12 -8.38 -18.55 11.59
N ASN A 13 -9.63 -18.14 11.85
CA ASN A 13 -10.80 -19.02 11.68
C ASN A 13 -11.24 -19.15 10.21
N ASP A 14 -10.68 -18.35 9.31
CA ASP A 14 -10.71 -18.63 7.89
C ASP A 14 -9.46 -19.45 7.53
N HIS A 15 -9.61 -20.49 6.72
CA HIS A 15 -8.57 -21.40 6.21
C HIS A 15 -7.47 -20.75 5.34
N HIS A 16 -7.04 -19.55 5.68
CA HIS A 16 -6.04 -18.85 4.93
C HIS A 16 -4.65 -19.24 5.42
N LYS A 17 -3.72 -19.37 4.48
CA LYS A 17 -2.32 -19.71 4.76
C LYS A 17 -1.67 -18.60 5.57
N SER A 18 -0.69 -18.97 6.40
CA SER A 18 0.07 -18.00 7.20
C SER A 18 0.69 -16.93 6.29
N LEU A 19 0.99 -15.74 6.82
CA LEU A 19 1.66 -14.68 6.06
C LEU A 19 2.99 -15.16 5.46
N VAL A 20 3.71 -16.05 6.15
CA VAL A 20 4.96 -16.64 5.66
C VAL A 20 4.70 -17.55 4.46
N GLU A 21 3.63 -18.34 4.47
CA GLU A 21 3.30 -19.24 3.38
C GLU A 21 2.68 -18.52 2.18
N ALA A 22 1.95 -17.41 2.40
CA ALA A 22 1.26 -16.67 1.35
C ALA A 22 2.18 -16.15 0.25
N ILE A 23 3.49 -15.98 0.53
CA ILE A 23 4.49 -15.62 -0.49
C ILE A 23 4.57 -16.65 -1.62
N ASN A 24 4.15 -17.89 -1.38
CA ASN A 24 4.20 -18.97 -2.36
C ASN A 24 2.98 -19.04 -3.28
N TYR A 25 2.00 -18.14 -3.12
CA TYR A 25 0.71 -18.18 -3.82
C TYR A 25 0.44 -16.88 -4.57
N PRO A 26 1.11 -16.64 -5.71
CA PRO A 26 1.07 -15.35 -6.42
C PRO A 26 -0.30 -14.90 -6.93
N ARG A 27 -1.33 -15.76 -6.91
CA ARG A 27 -2.72 -15.38 -7.27
C ARG A 27 -3.59 -14.96 -6.08
N GLU A 28 -3.10 -15.13 -4.86
CA GLU A 28 -3.84 -14.77 -3.66
C GLU A 28 -3.58 -13.30 -3.31
N GLY A 29 -4.62 -12.57 -2.90
CA GLY A 29 -4.48 -11.15 -2.54
C GLY A 29 -3.41 -10.89 -1.47
N ARG A 30 -3.20 -11.85 -0.55
CA ARG A 30 -2.16 -11.79 0.49
C ARG A 30 -0.74 -11.68 -0.08
N PHE A 31 -0.48 -12.26 -1.24
CA PHE A 31 0.81 -12.12 -1.93
C PHE A 31 1.07 -10.64 -2.28
N ASN A 32 0.08 -9.96 -2.84
CA ASN A 32 0.21 -8.54 -3.18
C ASN A 32 0.37 -7.67 -1.93
N VAL A 33 -0.37 -7.95 -0.86
CA VAL A 33 -0.24 -7.25 0.44
C VAL A 33 1.18 -7.37 1.00
N LEU A 34 1.75 -8.58 1.00
CA LEU A 34 3.10 -8.81 1.51
C LEU A 34 4.17 -8.11 0.69
N ARG A 35 4.02 -8.11 -0.65
CA ARG A 35 4.94 -7.39 -1.54
C ARG A 35 4.85 -5.89 -1.31
N PHE A 36 3.64 -5.34 -1.19
CA PHE A 36 3.41 -3.93 -0.86
C PHE A 36 4.10 -3.54 0.46
N GLN A 37 3.94 -4.35 1.50
CA GLN A 37 4.63 -4.12 2.77
C GLN A 37 6.16 -4.21 2.65
N ALA A 38 6.70 -5.10 1.80
CA ALA A 38 8.13 -5.18 1.55
C ALA A 38 8.65 -3.89 0.87
N ILE A 39 7.91 -3.34 -0.08
CA ILE A 39 8.24 -2.06 -0.74
C ILE A 39 8.25 -0.92 0.28
N LEU A 40 7.23 -0.81 1.13
CA LEU A 40 7.19 0.22 2.18
C LEU A 40 8.37 0.13 3.17
N ARG A 41 8.90 -1.08 3.39
CA ARG A 41 10.09 -1.32 4.21
C ARG A 41 11.41 -1.20 3.44
N GLN A 42 11.35 -0.94 2.13
CA GLN A 42 12.50 -0.98 1.22
C GLN A 42 13.25 -2.32 1.24
N ASP A 43 12.55 -3.43 1.52
CA ASP A 43 13.11 -4.78 1.48
C ASP A 43 13.11 -5.31 0.04
N TRP A 44 14.00 -4.76 -0.78
CA TRP A 44 14.10 -5.11 -2.20
C TRP A 44 14.49 -6.57 -2.43
N ASN A 45 15.21 -7.20 -1.50
CA ASN A 45 15.50 -8.63 -1.56
C ASN A 45 14.21 -9.44 -1.53
N LYS A 46 13.28 -9.10 -0.64
CA LYS A 46 11.97 -9.74 -0.55
C LYS A 46 11.11 -9.47 -1.78
N VAL A 47 11.10 -8.23 -2.28
CA VAL A 47 10.36 -7.87 -3.51
C VAL A 47 10.86 -8.71 -4.69
N ASN A 48 12.17 -8.82 -4.86
CA ASN A 48 12.79 -9.59 -5.94
C ASN A 48 12.55 -11.09 -5.78
N GLN A 49 12.63 -11.64 -4.56
CA GLN A 49 12.24 -13.03 -4.29
C GLN A 49 10.80 -13.31 -4.76
N MET A 50 9.87 -12.41 -4.44
CA MET A 50 8.47 -12.58 -4.81
C MET A 50 8.27 -12.44 -6.33
N LYS A 51 9.01 -11.56 -7.01
CA LYS A 51 9.02 -11.46 -8.47
C LYS A 51 9.44 -12.79 -9.11
N GLU A 52 10.51 -13.41 -8.63
CA GLU A 52 10.95 -14.73 -9.14
C GLU A 52 9.89 -15.81 -8.92
N ILE A 53 9.28 -15.88 -7.74
CA ILE A 53 8.19 -16.82 -7.44
C ILE A 53 7.00 -16.60 -8.39
N PHE A 54 6.66 -15.34 -8.68
CA PHE A 54 5.60 -15.01 -9.64
C PHE A 54 5.94 -15.56 -11.03
N HIS A 55 7.14 -15.30 -11.55
CA HIS A 55 7.57 -15.80 -12.86
C HIS A 55 7.63 -17.34 -12.92
N GLU A 56 8.06 -18.00 -11.84
CA GLU A 56 8.11 -19.45 -11.76
C GLU A 56 6.71 -20.08 -11.85
N LYS A 57 5.76 -19.55 -11.06
CA LYS A 57 4.45 -20.19 -10.85
C LYS A 57 3.35 -19.71 -11.79
N ILE A 58 3.42 -18.48 -12.30
CA ILE A 58 2.40 -17.92 -13.19
C ILE A 58 2.81 -18.10 -14.65
N LYS A 59 2.19 -19.09 -15.32
CA LYS A 59 2.54 -19.43 -16.72
C LYS A 59 1.93 -18.50 -17.78
N LYS A 60 0.83 -17.82 -17.47
CA LYS A 60 0.09 -16.94 -18.40
C LYS A 60 -0.39 -15.68 -17.66
N PRO A 61 0.53 -14.80 -17.24
CA PRO A 61 0.15 -13.56 -16.59
C PRO A 61 -0.56 -12.63 -17.59
N LYS A 62 -1.48 -11.83 -17.08
CA LYS A 62 -2.05 -10.70 -17.82
C LYS A 62 -1.06 -9.55 -17.82
N ASN A 63 -1.14 -8.68 -18.83
CA ASN A 63 -0.19 -7.56 -18.98
C ASN A 63 -0.08 -6.71 -17.71
N PHE A 64 -1.19 -6.35 -17.06
CA PHE A 64 -1.15 -5.56 -15.83
C PHE A 64 -0.46 -6.28 -14.67
N GLU A 65 -0.50 -7.61 -14.58
CA GLU A 65 0.25 -8.34 -13.53
C GLU A 65 1.76 -8.26 -13.77
N ILE A 66 2.18 -8.20 -15.05
CA ILE A 66 3.58 -8.00 -15.43
C ILE A 66 4.00 -6.55 -15.16
N TRP A 67 3.19 -5.59 -15.60
CA TRP A 67 3.45 -4.17 -15.41
C TRP A 67 3.59 -3.80 -13.94
N GLU A 68 2.81 -4.41 -13.04
CA GLU A 68 3.00 -4.22 -11.61
C GLU A 68 4.42 -4.63 -11.14
N MET A 69 4.97 -5.73 -11.65
CA MET A 69 6.33 -6.17 -11.27
C MET A 69 7.38 -5.24 -11.86
N ASP A 70 7.17 -4.78 -13.08
CA ASP A 70 8.04 -3.84 -13.76
C ASP A 70 8.03 -2.47 -13.08
N PHE A 71 6.88 -2.04 -12.56
CA PHE A 71 6.75 -0.82 -11.78
C PHE A 71 7.62 -0.87 -10.52
N TYR A 72 7.59 -1.97 -9.78
CA TYR A 72 8.46 -2.14 -8.61
C TYR A 72 9.94 -2.24 -8.96
N THR A 73 10.27 -2.79 -10.14
CA THR A 73 11.63 -2.79 -10.67
C THR A 73 12.08 -1.35 -10.99
N ALA A 74 11.21 -0.55 -11.61
CA ALA A 74 11.46 0.86 -11.88
C ALA A 74 11.66 1.67 -10.58
N LEU A 75 10.84 1.44 -9.55
CA LEU A 75 11.02 2.05 -8.23
C LEU A 75 12.37 1.71 -7.59
N GLN A 76 12.78 0.43 -7.64
CA GLN A 76 14.09 0.01 -7.12
C GLN A 76 15.23 0.72 -7.84
N ASN A 77 15.12 0.86 -9.16
CA ASN A 77 16.14 1.46 -10.02
C ASN A 77 16.07 2.99 -10.08
N LYS A 78 15.11 3.62 -9.39
CA LYS A 78 14.83 5.06 -9.48
C LYS A 78 14.55 5.54 -10.91
N ASP A 79 13.93 4.70 -11.72
CA ASP A 79 13.56 4.99 -13.10
C ASP A 79 12.18 5.66 -13.17
N ALA A 80 12.18 6.99 -13.12
CA ALA A 80 10.97 7.82 -13.22
C ALA A 80 10.18 7.58 -14.50
N ASN A 81 10.88 7.46 -15.64
CA ASN A 81 10.24 7.36 -16.94
C ASN A 81 9.47 6.04 -17.07
N SER A 82 10.11 4.92 -16.71
CA SER A 82 9.45 3.61 -16.76
C SER A 82 8.29 3.54 -15.75
N ALA A 83 8.47 4.06 -14.54
CA ALA A 83 7.41 4.11 -13.54
C ALA A 83 6.19 4.91 -14.04
N GLN A 84 6.43 6.09 -14.62
CA GLN A 84 5.40 6.96 -15.17
C GLN A 84 4.68 6.32 -16.36
N GLN A 85 5.42 5.71 -17.29
CA GLN A 85 4.83 5.02 -18.44
C GLN A 85 3.87 3.92 -17.98
N ILE A 86 4.28 3.10 -17.01
CA ILE A 86 3.44 2.04 -16.47
C ILE A 86 2.17 2.60 -15.83
N ILE A 87 2.26 3.71 -15.09
CA ILE A 87 1.08 4.36 -14.51
C ILE A 87 0.09 4.77 -15.61
N TYR A 88 0.57 5.30 -16.74
CA TYR A 88 -0.29 5.63 -17.88
C TYR A 88 -0.94 4.40 -18.53
N GLU A 89 -0.26 3.24 -18.57
CA GLU A 89 -0.88 1.98 -19.04
C GLU A 89 -2.07 1.56 -18.16
N TYR A 90 -1.98 1.79 -16.85
CA TYR A 90 -3.10 1.54 -15.92
C TYR A 90 -4.23 2.56 -16.06
N LEU A 91 -3.93 3.79 -16.47
CA LEU A 91 -4.91 4.85 -16.72
C LEU A 91 -5.66 4.66 -18.05
N HIS A 92 -5.20 3.77 -18.94
CA HIS A 92 -5.89 3.49 -20.18
C HIS A 92 -7.35 3.03 -19.90
N PRO A 93 -8.38 3.59 -20.57
CA PRO A 93 -9.79 3.41 -20.16
C PRO A 93 -10.25 1.97 -19.98
N LYS A 94 -9.78 1.07 -20.85
CA LYS A 94 -10.10 -0.37 -20.77
C LYS A 94 -9.51 -1.03 -19.52
N ILE A 95 -8.29 -0.67 -19.15
CA ILE A 95 -7.58 -1.22 -17.99
C ILE A 95 -8.15 -0.63 -16.71
N HIS A 96 -8.30 0.70 -16.67
CA HIS A 96 -8.94 1.41 -15.58
C HIS A 96 -10.32 0.83 -15.27
N LYS A 97 -11.21 0.70 -16.27
CA LYS A 97 -12.54 0.11 -16.06
C LYS A 97 -12.47 -1.31 -15.50
N TYR A 98 -11.61 -2.15 -16.08
CA TYR A 98 -11.49 -3.56 -15.67
C TYR A 98 -10.99 -3.72 -14.22
N LEU A 99 -10.01 -2.93 -13.80
CA LEU A 99 -9.42 -3.05 -12.47
C LEU A 99 -10.27 -2.42 -11.36
N ASN A 100 -11.17 -1.50 -11.70
CA ASN A 100 -12.05 -0.83 -10.74
C ASN A 100 -13.49 -1.42 -10.70
N GLN A 101 -13.84 -2.36 -11.60
CA GLN A 101 -15.21 -2.89 -11.74
C GLN A 101 -15.79 -3.64 -10.52
N HIS A 102 -14.95 -4.01 -9.55
CA HIS A 102 -15.35 -4.79 -8.36
C HIS A 102 -15.18 -4.02 -7.06
N LEU A 103 -14.84 -2.74 -7.13
CA LEU A 103 -14.81 -1.88 -5.95
C LEU A 103 -16.25 -1.50 -5.63
N VAL A 104 -16.67 -1.80 -4.41
CA VAL A 104 -18.04 -1.60 -3.94
C VAL A 104 -18.24 -0.11 -3.63
N GLU A 105 -19.44 0.45 -3.89
CA GLU A 105 -19.85 1.86 -3.63
C GLU A 105 -19.24 2.93 -4.58
N ASP A 106 -19.32 4.22 -4.19
CA ASP A 106 -18.87 5.44 -4.91
C ASP A 106 -17.35 5.49 -5.22
N PHE A 107 -16.64 4.39 -4.97
CA PHE A 107 -15.23 4.17 -5.25
C PHE A 107 -15.00 3.37 -6.55
N SER A 108 -15.98 3.37 -7.45
CA SER A 108 -16.05 2.69 -8.77
C SER A 108 -14.94 3.03 -9.77
N GLY A 109 -13.99 3.90 -9.41
CA GLY A 109 -12.99 4.47 -10.31
C GLY A 109 -13.37 5.84 -10.85
N ASP A 110 -14.58 6.33 -10.59
CA ASP A 110 -15.09 7.60 -11.14
C ASP A 110 -14.40 8.83 -10.53
N ILE A 111 -13.97 8.74 -9.26
CA ILE A 111 -13.26 9.83 -8.56
C ILE A 111 -11.75 9.75 -8.76
N TRP A 112 -11.18 8.55 -8.72
CA TRP A 112 -9.75 8.32 -8.90
C TRP A 112 -9.46 6.89 -9.36
N SER A 113 -8.26 6.65 -9.91
CA SER A 113 -7.83 5.31 -10.33
C SER A 113 -6.93 4.69 -9.27
N HIS A 114 -7.44 3.69 -8.54
CA HIS A 114 -6.80 3.17 -7.32
C HIS A 114 -5.35 2.71 -7.51
N HIS A 115 -5.05 1.97 -8.59
CA HIS A 115 -3.68 1.50 -8.86
C HIS A 115 -2.74 2.66 -9.23
N PRO A 116 -3.05 3.52 -10.23
CA PRO A 116 -2.29 4.74 -10.53
C PRO A 116 -2.02 5.62 -9.31
N VAL A 117 -3.03 5.90 -8.49
CA VAL A 117 -2.87 6.70 -7.26
C VAL A 117 -1.89 6.03 -6.29
N MET A 118 -2.08 4.74 -6.02
CA MET A 118 -1.22 3.99 -5.10
C MET A 118 0.23 3.94 -5.61
N PHE A 119 0.44 3.68 -6.90
CA PHE A 119 1.76 3.63 -7.52
C PHE A 119 2.43 4.99 -7.48
N THR A 120 1.72 6.06 -7.83
CA THR A 120 2.25 7.43 -7.73
C THR A 120 2.66 7.74 -6.29
N LYS A 121 1.82 7.42 -5.31
CA LYS A 121 2.17 7.63 -3.89
C LYS A 121 3.38 6.81 -3.45
N LEU A 122 3.48 5.55 -3.89
CA LEU A 122 4.64 4.71 -3.61
C LEU A 122 5.93 5.26 -4.21
N ALA A 123 5.86 5.83 -5.43
CA ALA A 123 7.00 6.48 -6.06
C ALA A 123 7.51 7.63 -5.19
N TRP A 124 6.61 8.51 -4.75
CA TRP A 124 6.93 9.63 -3.85
C TRP A 124 7.50 9.17 -2.50
N ILE A 125 6.91 8.15 -1.86
CA ILE A 125 7.45 7.55 -0.63
C ILE A 125 8.87 7.00 -0.85
N ASN A 126 9.19 6.56 -2.07
CA ASN A 126 10.50 6.08 -2.45
C ASN A 126 11.42 7.19 -3.01
N GLY A 127 11.07 8.47 -2.84
CA GLY A 127 11.89 9.60 -3.29
C GLY A 127 11.90 9.81 -4.80
N LEU A 128 10.88 9.30 -5.50
CA LEU A 128 10.67 9.46 -6.94
C LEU A 128 9.43 10.31 -7.16
N GLU A 129 9.62 11.63 -7.20
CA GLU A 129 8.56 12.64 -7.33
C GLU A 129 8.08 12.73 -8.78
N ILE A 130 7.33 11.73 -9.21
CA ILE A 130 6.72 11.68 -10.54
C ILE A 130 5.43 12.49 -10.59
N GLU A 131 5.26 13.25 -11.67
CA GLU A 131 4.06 14.03 -11.97
C GLU A 131 3.18 13.28 -12.97
N ILE A 132 1.88 13.15 -12.67
CA ILE A 132 0.91 12.49 -13.54
C ILE A 132 -0.17 13.50 -13.92
N ASP A 133 -0.23 13.83 -15.21
CA ASP A 133 -1.25 14.73 -15.76
C ASP A 133 -2.51 13.91 -16.11
N ASN A 134 -3.28 13.56 -15.09
CA ASN A 134 -4.55 12.88 -15.25
C ASN A 134 -5.49 13.20 -14.08
N PRO A 135 -6.76 13.58 -14.32
CA PRO A 135 -7.70 13.93 -13.24
C PRO A 135 -8.00 12.76 -12.28
N LEU A 136 -7.77 11.52 -12.70
CA LEU A 136 -7.94 10.33 -11.85
C LEU A 136 -6.73 10.08 -10.93
N VAL A 137 -5.70 10.91 -10.99
CA VAL A 137 -4.53 10.87 -10.09
C VAL A 137 -4.41 12.26 -9.43
N PRO A 138 -5.08 12.48 -8.29
CA PRO A 138 -5.00 13.76 -7.57
C PRO A 138 -3.59 13.96 -6.99
N MET A 139 -2.78 14.77 -7.68
CA MET A 139 -1.39 15.02 -7.31
C MET A 139 -1.23 15.64 -5.91
N GLU A 140 -2.25 16.35 -5.42
CA GLU A 140 -2.32 16.93 -4.07
C GLU A 140 -2.12 15.90 -2.94
N LEU A 141 -2.34 14.60 -3.21
CA LEU A 141 -2.17 13.53 -2.22
C LEU A 141 -0.76 12.90 -2.22
N MET A 142 0.06 13.20 -3.23
CA MET A 142 1.33 12.53 -3.48
C MET A 142 2.47 13.01 -2.57
N PRO A 143 2.63 14.32 -2.29
CA PRO A 143 3.64 14.83 -1.37
C PRO A 143 3.70 14.07 -0.05
N VAL A 144 4.92 13.76 0.39
CA VAL A 144 5.20 13.13 1.69
C VAL A 144 5.64 14.23 2.65
N GLU A 145 4.68 15.08 3.02
CA GLU A 145 4.89 16.28 3.83
C GLU A 145 4.13 16.14 5.16
N PRO A 146 4.65 15.33 6.12
CA PRO A 146 4.07 15.29 7.45
C PRO A 146 4.22 16.66 8.13
N LEU A 147 3.29 16.98 9.03
CA LEU A 147 3.39 18.21 9.83
C LEU A 147 4.60 18.10 10.78
N ASP A 148 5.28 19.24 11.00
CA ASP A 148 6.38 19.34 11.97
C ASP A 148 5.93 18.95 13.39
N HIS A 149 4.68 19.24 13.71
CA HIS A 149 4.07 18.95 15.01
C HIS A 149 2.60 18.55 14.84
N TYR A 150 2.15 17.61 15.68
CA TYR A 150 0.74 17.23 15.81
C TYR A 150 0.27 17.60 17.21
N ASP A 151 -0.67 18.53 17.31
CA ASP A 151 -1.26 18.93 18.58
C ASP A 151 -2.13 17.81 19.17
N TYR A 152 -1.88 17.44 20.43
CA TYR A 152 -2.73 16.50 21.17
C TYR A 152 -3.97 17.24 21.71
N HIS A 153 -4.99 17.42 20.87
CA HIS A 153 -6.25 18.06 21.29
C HIS A 153 -7.12 17.21 22.22
N TYR A 154 -6.85 15.91 22.27
CA TYR A 154 -7.53 14.99 23.17
C TYR A 154 -6.52 14.35 24.10
N ASP A 155 -6.82 14.35 25.40
CA ASP A 155 -5.94 13.81 26.42
C ASP A 155 -5.49 12.38 26.07
N PHE A 156 -6.36 11.53 25.53
CA PHE A 156 -6.02 10.12 25.20
C PHE A 156 -5.01 9.95 24.04
N LEU A 157 -4.70 11.02 23.29
CA LEU A 157 -3.66 11.03 22.28
C LEU A 157 -2.28 11.42 22.86
N ASP A 158 -2.23 11.98 24.08
CA ASP A 158 -0.97 12.26 24.76
C ASP A 158 -0.25 10.94 25.11
N PRO A 159 1.02 10.74 24.70
CA PRO A 159 1.80 9.54 25.03
C PRO A 159 1.92 9.26 26.54
N ASN A 160 1.74 10.28 27.38
CA ASN A 160 1.79 10.17 28.83
C ASN A 160 0.41 9.97 29.48
N TRP A 161 -0.66 9.98 28.69
CA TRP A 161 -2.00 9.82 29.21
C TRP A 161 -2.21 8.46 29.84
N LYS A 162 -2.89 8.46 30.98
CA LYS A 162 -3.35 7.25 31.66
C LYS A 162 -4.86 7.32 31.83
N PRO A 163 -5.59 6.22 31.55
CA PRO A 163 -7.02 6.20 31.80
C PRO A 163 -7.28 6.47 33.28
N LYS A 164 -8.15 7.44 33.58
CA LYS A 164 -8.62 7.66 34.96
C LYS A 164 -9.28 6.37 35.44
N SER A 165 -8.79 5.82 36.55
CA SER A 165 -9.42 4.65 37.17
C SER A 165 -10.88 4.98 37.53
N LEU A 166 -11.74 3.95 37.60
CA LEU A 166 -13.13 4.10 38.06
C LEU A 166 -13.19 4.86 39.40
N TRP A 167 -12.25 4.62 40.30
CA TRP A 167 -12.11 5.32 41.57
C TRP A 167 -11.63 6.77 41.40
N GLY A 168 -10.70 7.04 40.49
CA GLY A 168 -10.27 8.41 40.17
C GLY A 168 -11.40 9.28 39.62
N LYS A 169 -12.31 8.72 38.83
CA LYS A 169 -13.51 9.43 38.35
C LYS A 169 -14.52 9.73 39.47
N LEU A 170 -14.58 8.89 40.51
CA LEU A 170 -15.51 9.04 41.63
C LEU A 170 -14.98 10.03 42.69
N PHE A 171 -13.67 10.15 42.86
CA PHE A 171 -13.05 10.96 43.93
C PHE A 171 -12.46 12.30 43.47
N ASP A 172 -12.31 12.57 42.15
CA ASP A 172 -11.84 13.86 41.61
C ASP A 172 -12.96 14.93 41.49
N ARG A 173 -14.18 14.65 41.96
CA ARG A 173 -15.24 15.68 42.06
C ARG A 173 -15.05 16.49 43.35
N LYS A 174 -14.27 17.57 43.28
CA LYS A 174 -14.33 18.71 44.19
C LYS A 174 -14.49 20.00 43.41
#